data_AF-A0A4Y8W9K8-F1
#
_entry.id   AF-A0A4Y8W9K8-F1
#
_cell.length_a   1.000
_cell.length_b   1.000
_cell.length_c   1.000
_cell.angle_alpha   90.00
_cell.angle_beta   90.00
_cell.angle_gamma   90.00
#
_symmetry.space_group_name_H-M   'P 1'
#
loop_
_entity.id
_entity.type
_entity.pdbx_description
1 polymer ?
#
loop_
_entity_poly.entity_id
_entity_poly.type
_entity_poly.pdbx_seq_one_letter_code
_entity_poly.pdbx_strand_id
1 'polypeptide(L)'
;MHLGKLYRNFDSRCESYSRRIQQIQSSKGNIENWEFNYKTEVLISDMWQSWCHFTRELIFSSCRGTLARDGTGISERSGNNEWKRLGYEASRNLRSQALTANGHHNFLIRYEPTWGDLGNISAIVTGLAPHNMNTIISAYGSFYKLKDMQMVRNACAHKNVETLMSLNPLATRYHIGTLKNATQVAWSIGRGTTSELAIEQWLFEMNMIADLSTSTN
;
A
#
# COMPACT_ATOMS: atom_id res chain seq x y z
N MET A 1 -5.14 -1.89 19.23
CA MET A 1 -6.08 -2.52 18.28
C MET A 1 -5.52 -3.88 17.89
N HIS A 2 -6.27 -4.97 18.10
CA HIS A 2 -5.84 -6.33 17.75
C HIS A 2 -5.57 -6.46 16.24
N LEU A 3 -4.42 -7.00 15.83
CA LEU A 3 -4.04 -7.09 14.41
C LEU A 3 -5.01 -7.98 13.62
N GLY A 4 -5.53 -9.04 14.22
CA GLY A 4 -6.64 -9.81 13.64
C GLY A 4 -7.90 -9.01 13.30
N LYS A 5 -8.27 -7.95 14.05
CA LYS A 5 -9.39 -7.07 13.67
C LYS A 5 -9.00 -6.18 12.49
N LEU A 6 -7.78 -5.65 12.50
CA LEU A 6 -7.24 -4.85 11.39
C LEU A 6 -7.22 -5.66 10.09
N TYR A 7 -6.72 -6.89 10.12
CA TYR A 7 -6.72 -7.82 8.98
C TYR A 7 -8.13 -8.06 8.46
N ARG A 8 -9.09 -8.51 9.30
CA ARG A 8 -10.47 -8.78 8.86
C ARG A 8 -11.14 -7.58 8.20
N ASN A 9 -10.91 -6.38 8.73
CA ASN A 9 -11.44 -5.16 8.14
C ASN A 9 -10.84 -4.89 6.76
N PHE A 10 -9.53 -5.10 6.60
CA PHE A 10 -8.83 -4.91 5.33
C PHE A 10 -9.19 -5.99 4.31
N ASP A 11 -9.28 -7.24 4.75
CA ASP A 11 -9.71 -8.39 3.94
C ASP A 11 -11.12 -8.19 3.37
N SER A 12 -12.08 -7.78 4.21
CA SER A 12 -13.43 -7.42 3.74
C SER A 12 -13.43 -6.25 2.73
N ARG A 13 -12.50 -5.30 2.86
CA ARG A 13 -12.30 -4.25 1.84
C ARG A 13 -11.75 -4.85 0.54
N CYS A 14 -10.82 -5.80 0.60
CA CYS A 14 -10.32 -6.50 -0.56
C CYS A 14 -11.43 -7.27 -1.31
N GLU A 15 -12.33 -7.94 -0.60
CA GLU A 15 -13.51 -8.58 -1.22
C GLU A 15 -14.43 -7.55 -1.90
N SER A 16 -14.62 -6.38 -1.28
CA SER A 16 -15.37 -5.29 -1.89
C SER A 16 -14.70 -4.74 -3.16
N TYR A 17 -13.37 -4.64 -3.18
CA TYR A 17 -12.62 -4.21 -4.35
C TYR A 17 -12.68 -5.25 -5.46
N SER A 18 -12.58 -6.54 -5.14
CA SER A 18 -12.71 -7.64 -6.10
C SER A 18 -14.05 -7.58 -6.83
N ARG A 19 -15.16 -7.35 -6.10
CA ARG A 19 -16.49 -7.16 -6.71
C ARG A 19 -16.55 -5.93 -7.62
N ARG A 20 -15.89 -4.82 -7.24
CA ARG A 20 -15.82 -3.61 -8.07
C ARG A 20 -14.98 -3.81 -9.33
N ILE A 21 -13.88 -4.57 -9.25
CA ILE A 21 -13.07 -4.95 -10.42
C ILE A 21 -13.96 -5.68 -11.42
N GLN A 22 -14.67 -6.72 -10.96
CA GLN A 22 -15.59 -7.51 -11.80
C GLN A 22 -16.68 -6.65 -12.43
N GLN A 23 -17.31 -5.74 -11.67
CA GLN A 23 -18.34 -4.83 -12.17
C GLN A 23 -17.82 -3.87 -13.25
N ILE A 24 -16.63 -3.28 -13.04
CA ILE A 24 -16.03 -2.38 -14.03
C ILE A 24 -15.65 -3.18 -15.28
N GLN A 25 -15.08 -4.37 -15.13
CA GLN A 25 -14.71 -5.25 -16.23
C GLN A 25 -15.95 -5.67 -17.05
N SER A 26 -17.04 -6.06 -16.40
CA SER A 26 -18.29 -6.46 -17.10
C SER A 26 -18.98 -5.29 -17.80
N SER A 27 -18.72 -4.06 -17.35
CA SER A 27 -19.25 -2.86 -18.01
C SER A 27 -18.44 -2.43 -19.24
N LYS A 28 -17.26 -3.01 -19.46
CA LYS A 28 -16.38 -2.67 -20.58
C LYS A 28 -17.09 -2.92 -21.92
N GLY A 29 -17.17 -1.88 -22.76
CA GLY A 29 -17.90 -1.91 -24.03
C GLY A 29 -19.36 -1.46 -23.94
N ASN A 30 -19.95 -1.43 -22.73
CA ASN A 30 -21.28 -0.89 -22.47
C ASN A 30 -21.25 0.56 -21.98
N ILE A 31 -20.09 1.04 -21.55
CA ILE A 31 -19.86 2.43 -21.10
C ILE A 31 -18.81 3.11 -21.97
N GLU A 32 -18.82 4.44 -21.96
CA GLU A 32 -17.83 5.24 -22.67
C GLU A 32 -16.43 5.09 -22.05
N ASN A 33 -15.39 5.27 -22.88
CA ASN A 33 -14.00 5.10 -22.44
C ASN A 33 -13.61 6.04 -21.28
N TRP A 34 -14.14 7.27 -21.26
CA TRP A 34 -13.85 8.20 -20.17
C TRP A 34 -14.45 7.71 -18.85
N GLU A 35 -15.65 7.13 -18.88
CA GLU A 35 -16.34 6.60 -17.69
C GLU A 35 -15.60 5.37 -17.15
N PHE A 36 -15.18 4.46 -18.05
CA PHE A 36 -14.37 3.30 -17.68
C PHE A 36 -13.05 3.71 -17.01
N ASN A 37 -12.35 4.69 -17.58
CA ASN A 37 -11.11 5.22 -17.00
C ASN A 37 -11.36 5.89 -15.66
N TYR A 38 -12.40 6.72 -15.55
CA TYR A 38 -12.76 7.39 -14.31
C TYR A 38 -13.05 6.38 -13.19
N LYS A 39 -13.89 5.37 -13.44
CA LYS A 39 -14.18 4.32 -12.45
C LYS A 39 -12.93 3.56 -12.01
N THR A 40 -12.00 3.34 -12.95
CA THR A 40 -10.71 2.69 -12.66
C THR A 40 -9.83 3.58 -11.80
N GLU A 41 -9.69 4.87 -12.13
CA GLU A 41 -8.90 5.85 -11.34
C GLU A 41 -9.43 5.93 -9.90
N VAL A 42 -10.75 6.01 -9.74
CA VAL A 42 -11.40 6.04 -8.42
C VAL A 42 -11.13 4.75 -7.65
N LEU A 43 -11.24 3.59 -8.28
CA LEU A 43 -10.97 2.30 -7.64
C LEU A 43 -9.50 2.19 -7.18
N ILE A 44 -8.54 2.52 -8.04
CA ILE A 44 -7.10 2.48 -7.72
C ILE A 44 -6.78 3.45 -6.57
N SER A 45 -7.35 4.65 -6.60
CA SER A 45 -7.18 5.63 -5.53
C SER A 45 -7.70 5.09 -4.19
N ASP A 46 -8.91 4.53 -4.18
CA ASP A 46 -9.54 3.96 -2.98
C ASP A 46 -8.74 2.76 -2.42
N MET A 47 -8.35 1.82 -3.29
CA MET A 47 -7.46 0.70 -2.93
C MET A 47 -6.17 1.21 -2.28
N TRP A 48 -5.52 2.22 -2.87
CA TRP A 48 -4.28 2.79 -2.33
C TRP A 48 -4.47 3.49 -0.99
N GLN A 49 -5.55 4.24 -0.80
CA GLN A 49 -5.83 4.90 0.49
C GLN A 49 -6.08 3.87 1.59
N SER A 50 -6.87 2.83 1.30
CA SER A 50 -7.09 1.72 2.24
C SER A 50 -5.79 0.99 2.57
N TRP A 51 -4.93 0.76 1.59
CA TRP A 51 -3.61 0.17 1.79
C TRP A 51 -2.70 1.03 2.68
N CYS A 52 -2.64 2.33 2.42
CA CYS A 52 -1.87 3.26 3.25
C CYS A 52 -2.40 3.30 4.69
N HIS A 53 -3.71 3.32 4.85
CA HIS A 53 -4.34 3.31 6.17
C HIS A 53 -4.04 2.01 6.93
N PHE A 54 -4.22 0.85 6.28
CA PHE A 54 -3.87 -0.45 6.85
C PHE A 54 -2.41 -0.48 7.32
N THR A 55 -1.48 -0.09 6.45
CA THR A 55 -0.05 -0.10 6.74
C THR A 55 0.31 0.79 7.92
N ARG A 56 -0.25 2.01 7.96
CA ARG A 56 -0.07 2.94 9.08
C ARG A 56 -0.54 2.34 10.40
N GLU A 57 -1.77 1.80 10.40
CA GLU A 57 -2.37 1.26 11.61
C GLU A 57 -1.69 -0.02 12.09
N LEU A 58 -1.19 -0.86 11.17
CA LEU A 58 -0.39 -2.04 11.46
C LEU A 58 0.89 -1.64 12.21
N ILE A 59 1.66 -0.70 11.65
CA ILE A 59 2.93 -0.26 12.24
C ILE A 59 2.69 0.41 13.59
N PHE A 60 1.67 1.28 13.68
CA PHE A 60 1.37 1.98 14.93
C PHE A 60 0.87 1.04 16.03
N SER A 61 0.01 0.08 15.68
CA SER A 61 -0.45 -0.94 16.64
C SER A 61 0.70 -1.82 17.10
N SER A 62 1.62 -2.17 16.20
CA SER A 62 2.82 -2.94 16.53
C SER A 62 3.75 -2.19 17.48
N CYS A 63 3.93 -0.87 17.29
CA CYS A 63 4.75 -0.05 18.20
C CYS A 63 4.11 0.12 19.59
N ARG A 64 2.78 0.27 19.66
CA ARG A 64 2.04 0.47 20.93
C ARG A 64 1.82 -0.79 21.76
N GLY A 65 2.26 -1.94 21.25
CA GLY A 65 1.91 -3.22 21.81
C GLY A 65 0.50 -3.64 21.37
N THR A 66 0.37 -4.90 20.98
CA THR A 66 -0.87 -5.47 20.45
C THR A 66 -0.84 -6.99 20.50
N LEU A 67 -1.92 -7.62 20.07
CA LEU A 67 -1.97 -9.05 19.77
C LEU A 67 -1.90 -9.24 18.26
N ALA A 68 -0.98 -10.10 17.84
CA ALA A 68 -0.95 -10.64 16.49
C ALA A 68 -2.21 -11.46 16.21
N ARG A 69 -2.43 -11.76 14.93
CA ARG A 69 -3.63 -12.47 14.46
C ARG A 69 -3.69 -13.92 14.96
N ASP A 70 -2.54 -14.55 15.13
CA ASP A 70 -2.35 -15.87 15.74
C ASP A 70 -2.47 -15.84 17.29
N GLY A 71 -2.71 -14.67 17.88
CA GLY A 71 -2.85 -14.49 19.32
C GLY A 71 -1.54 -14.21 20.05
N THR A 72 -0.39 -14.22 19.35
CA THR A 72 0.91 -13.90 19.96
C THR A 72 0.96 -12.46 20.45
N GLY A 73 1.46 -12.25 21.67
CA GLY A 73 1.67 -10.92 22.22
C GLY A 73 2.83 -10.19 21.56
N ILE A 74 2.57 -9.00 21.01
CA ILE A 74 3.60 -8.06 20.55
C ILE A 74 3.74 -7.01 21.63
N SER A 75 4.90 -6.95 22.27
CA SER A 75 5.19 -5.96 23.30
C SER A 75 5.32 -4.56 22.70
N GLU A 76 4.94 -3.54 23.47
CA GLU A 76 5.20 -2.14 23.07
C GLU A 76 6.70 -1.89 22.94
N ARG A 77 7.10 -1.09 21.95
CA ARG A 77 8.50 -0.67 21.83
C ARG A 77 8.84 0.34 22.93
N SER A 78 10.13 0.49 23.21
CA SER A 78 10.63 1.54 24.13
C SER A 78 10.36 2.95 23.60
N GLY A 79 10.09 3.90 24.51
CA GLY A 79 9.95 5.31 24.19
C GLY A 79 8.50 5.77 24.02
N ASN A 80 8.30 6.93 23.38
CA ASN A 80 6.97 7.51 23.20
C ASN A 80 6.25 6.90 21.97
N ASN A 81 5.10 6.28 22.21
CA ASN A 81 4.28 5.58 21.20
C ASN A 81 3.02 6.37 20.76
N GLU A 82 2.94 7.65 21.11
CA GLU A 82 1.91 8.55 20.59
C GLU A 82 2.00 8.66 19.06
N TRP A 83 0.85 8.81 18.40
CA TRP A 83 0.79 8.85 16.94
C TRP A 83 1.66 9.96 16.34
N LYS A 84 1.73 11.13 17.01
CA LYS A 84 2.57 12.26 16.57
C LYS A 84 4.04 11.89 16.59
N ARG A 85 4.48 11.21 17.65
CA ARG A 85 5.87 10.78 17.80
C ARG A 85 6.24 9.76 16.72
N LEU A 86 5.41 8.74 16.54
CA LEU A 86 5.63 7.71 15.52
C LEU A 86 5.66 8.29 14.11
N GLY A 87 4.72 9.17 13.77
CA GLY A 87 4.71 9.84 12.46
C GLY A 87 5.94 10.74 12.25
N TYR A 88 6.34 11.48 13.29
CA TYR A 88 7.55 12.31 13.27
C TYR A 88 8.82 11.49 13.05
N GLU A 89 9.02 10.42 13.84
CA GLU A 89 10.19 9.54 13.71
C GLU A 89 10.24 8.89 12.33
N ALA A 90 9.12 8.34 11.85
CA ALA A 90 9.03 7.77 10.51
C ALA A 90 9.42 8.76 9.41
N SER A 91 8.91 10.00 9.47
CA SER A 91 9.27 11.03 8.49
C SER A 91 10.73 11.47 8.57
N ARG A 92 11.33 11.54 9.77
CA ARG A 92 12.73 11.98 9.94
C ARG A 92 13.70 10.87 9.53
N ASN A 93 13.39 9.63 9.85
CA ASN A 93 14.18 8.45 9.47
C ASN A 93 14.30 8.35 7.94
N LEU A 94 13.21 8.53 7.21
CA LEU A 94 13.24 8.54 5.74
C LEU A 94 14.10 9.66 5.14
N ARG A 95 14.19 10.79 5.84
CA ARG A 95 14.99 11.94 5.39
C ARG A 95 16.42 11.90 5.93
N SER A 96 16.79 10.86 6.67
CA SER A 96 18.08 10.75 7.38
C SER A 96 18.36 11.97 8.27
N GLN A 97 17.32 12.48 8.94
CA GLN A 97 17.43 13.67 9.79
C GLN A 97 17.42 13.29 11.27
N ALA A 98 18.24 13.96 12.07
CA ALA A 98 18.34 13.71 13.51
C ALA A 98 16.99 13.88 14.24
N LEU A 99 16.71 13.01 15.20
CA LEU A 99 15.53 13.11 16.06
C LEU A 99 15.79 14.09 17.20
N THR A 100 14.80 14.91 17.55
CA THR A 100 14.81 15.71 18.77
C THR A 100 13.74 15.22 19.73
N ALA A 101 13.93 15.38 21.04
CA ALA A 101 12.97 14.90 22.05
C ALA A 101 11.54 15.46 21.80
N ASN A 102 11.44 16.77 21.61
CA ASN A 102 10.16 17.49 21.50
C ASN A 102 9.74 17.81 20.05
N GLY A 103 10.44 17.29 19.04
CA GLY A 103 10.17 17.60 17.62
C GLY A 103 8.78 17.19 17.13
N HIS A 104 8.10 16.32 17.88
CA HIS A 104 6.79 15.79 17.56
C HIS A 104 5.60 16.66 18.03
N HIS A 105 5.79 17.63 18.93
CA HIS A 105 4.67 18.39 19.53
C HIS A 105 3.79 19.10 18.49
N ASN A 106 4.44 19.70 17.47
CA ASN A 106 3.80 20.39 16.34
C ASN A 106 3.74 19.53 15.07
N PHE A 107 3.95 18.22 15.19
CA PHE A 107 3.89 17.32 14.04
C PHE A 107 2.43 17.15 13.57
N LEU A 108 2.23 17.27 12.26
CA LEU A 108 0.92 17.23 11.62
C LEU A 108 0.84 16.03 10.69
N ILE A 109 -0.37 15.48 10.55
CA ILE A 109 -0.63 14.30 9.70
C ILE A 109 -0.15 14.51 8.26
N ARG A 110 -0.28 15.73 7.70
CA ARG A 110 0.20 16.04 6.34
C ARG A 110 1.72 15.89 6.13
N TYR A 111 2.49 15.77 7.21
CA TYR A 111 3.93 15.53 7.17
C TYR A 111 4.30 14.06 7.42
N GLU A 112 3.31 13.19 7.66
CA GLU A 112 3.56 11.75 7.68
C GLU A 112 4.08 11.27 6.32
N PRO A 113 4.91 10.22 6.31
CA PRO A 113 5.32 9.62 5.05
C PRO A 113 4.15 8.91 4.37
N THR A 114 4.35 8.59 3.09
CA THR A 114 3.43 7.72 2.37
C THR A 114 3.56 6.28 2.89
N TRP A 115 2.69 5.90 3.82
CA TRP A 115 2.74 4.60 4.49
C TRP A 115 2.66 3.40 3.54
N GLY A 116 1.95 3.48 2.41
CA GLY A 116 1.83 2.37 1.47
C GLY A 116 3.04 2.13 0.55
N ASP A 117 4.07 2.98 0.59
CA ASP A 117 5.22 2.89 -0.31
C ASP A 117 6.20 1.79 0.13
N LEU A 118 6.24 0.69 -0.64
CA LEU A 118 7.13 -0.45 -0.39
C LEU A 118 8.62 -0.06 -0.27
N GLY A 119 9.07 0.98 -0.98
CA GLY A 119 10.45 1.45 -0.92
C GLY A 119 10.81 2.14 0.39
N ASN A 120 9.81 2.67 1.11
CA ASN A 120 10.01 3.39 2.36
C ASN A 120 9.82 2.50 3.60
N ILE A 121 9.09 1.38 3.45
CA ILE A 121 8.66 0.57 4.59
C ILE A 121 9.82 0.03 5.42
N SER A 122 10.87 -0.48 4.78
CA SER A 122 12.03 -1.00 5.51
C SER A 122 12.70 0.07 6.38
N ALA A 123 12.88 1.28 5.85
CA ALA A 123 13.46 2.40 6.59
C ALA A 123 12.55 2.90 7.73
N ILE A 124 11.24 2.96 7.50
CA ILE A 124 10.26 3.31 8.52
C ILE A 124 10.27 2.29 9.66
N VAL A 125 10.13 1.00 9.34
CA VAL A 125 9.99 -0.08 10.33
C VAL A 125 11.29 -0.25 11.11
N THR A 126 12.45 -0.22 10.44
CA THR A 126 13.76 -0.29 11.11
C THR A 126 13.95 0.91 12.05
N GLY A 127 13.57 2.11 11.61
CA GLY A 127 13.75 3.31 12.41
C GLY A 127 12.76 3.46 13.58
N LEU A 128 11.57 2.86 13.47
CA LEU A 128 10.60 2.79 14.58
C LEU A 128 10.87 1.62 15.53
N ALA A 129 11.45 0.53 15.01
CA ALA A 129 11.83 -0.69 15.72
C ALA A 129 10.70 -1.33 16.58
N PRO A 130 9.53 -1.66 16.01
CA PRO A 130 8.55 -2.50 16.71
C PRO A 130 9.11 -3.92 16.95
N HIS A 131 8.64 -4.61 17.99
CA HIS A 131 9.16 -5.94 18.36
C HIS A 131 8.98 -7.02 17.27
N ASN A 132 7.98 -6.90 16.41
CA ASN A 132 7.74 -7.76 15.26
C ASN A 132 8.32 -7.20 13.94
N MET A 133 9.34 -6.32 13.99
CA MET A 133 9.89 -5.66 12.80
C MET A 133 10.31 -6.65 11.69
N ASN A 134 10.93 -7.77 12.06
CA ASN A 134 11.41 -8.76 11.09
C ASN A 134 10.25 -9.36 10.30
N THR A 135 9.15 -9.70 10.98
CA THR A 135 7.93 -10.19 10.34
C THR A 135 7.35 -9.18 9.36
N ILE A 136 7.27 -7.90 9.75
CA ILE A 136 6.75 -6.84 8.88
C ILE A 136 7.67 -6.66 7.66
N ILE A 137 8.99 -6.58 7.86
CA ILE A 137 9.96 -6.40 6.77
C ILE A 137 9.91 -7.59 5.80
N SER A 138 9.89 -8.82 6.31
CA SER A 138 9.79 -10.04 5.49
C SER A 138 8.50 -10.07 4.66
N ALA A 139 7.35 -9.74 5.27
CA ALA A 139 6.08 -9.69 4.56
C ALA A 139 6.09 -8.66 3.42
N TYR A 140 6.53 -7.42 3.70
CA TYR A 140 6.57 -6.36 2.69
C TYR A 140 7.65 -6.59 1.62
N GLY A 141 8.69 -7.37 1.92
CA GLY A 141 9.74 -7.75 0.96
C GLY A 141 9.38 -8.93 0.06
N SER A 142 8.29 -9.66 0.34
CA SER A 142 7.91 -10.88 -0.38
C SER A 142 7.22 -10.62 -1.73
N PHE A 143 6.75 -9.40 -1.96
CA PHE A 143 5.89 -9.04 -3.08
C PHE A 143 6.34 -7.73 -3.73
N TYR A 144 6.19 -7.60 -5.04
CA TYR A 144 6.79 -6.49 -5.80
C TYR A 144 5.86 -5.85 -6.83
N LYS A 145 4.76 -6.50 -7.25
CA LYS A 145 3.82 -5.93 -8.23
C LYS A 145 3.04 -4.76 -7.66
N LEU A 146 2.86 -4.70 -6.35
CA LEU A 146 2.20 -3.58 -5.68
C LEU A 146 2.94 -2.24 -5.88
N LYS A 147 4.25 -2.27 -6.21
CA LYS A 147 4.97 -1.08 -6.65
C LYS A 147 4.45 -0.54 -7.98
N ASP A 148 4.02 -1.42 -8.88
CA ASP A 148 3.42 -1.05 -10.16
C ASP A 148 2.12 -0.27 -9.92
N MET A 149 1.29 -0.71 -8.97
CA MET A 149 0.08 0.02 -8.59
C MET A 149 0.39 1.44 -8.08
N GLN A 150 1.42 1.59 -7.24
CA GLN A 150 1.83 2.92 -6.76
C GLN A 150 2.19 3.84 -7.93
N MET A 151 2.94 3.33 -8.91
CA MET A 151 3.32 4.09 -10.11
C MET A 151 2.08 4.50 -10.91
N VAL A 152 1.17 3.55 -11.16
CA VAL A 152 -0.08 3.80 -11.89
C VAL A 152 -0.97 4.81 -11.18
N ARG A 153 -1.16 4.65 -9.87
CA ARG A 153 -1.92 5.59 -9.02
C ARG A 153 -1.33 7.00 -9.10
N ASN A 154 -0.02 7.13 -9.00
CA ASN A 154 0.64 8.43 -9.07
C ASN A 154 0.45 9.09 -10.45
N ALA A 155 0.54 8.32 -11.53
CA ALA A 155 0.24 8.82 -12.87
C ALA A 155 -1.24 9.24 -13.02
N CYS A 156 -2.18 8.49 -12.46
CA CYS A 156 -3.60 8.88 -12.40
C CYS A 156 -3.81 10.18 -11.62
N ALA A 157 -3.08 10.40 -10.52
CA ALA A 157 -3.24 11.56 -9.66
C ALA A 157 -2.62 12.85 -10.24
N HIS A 158 -1.44 12.75 -10.86
CA HIS A 158 -0.70 13.91 -11.34
C HIS A 158 -0.97 14.25 -12.80
N LYS A 159 -1.31 13.25 -13.64
CA LYS A 159 -1.67 13.41 -15.06
C LYS A 159 -0.65 14.23 -15.88
N ASN A 160 0.62 14.18 -15.51
CA ASN A 160 1.71 14.87 -16.22
C ASN A 160 2.53 13.88 -17.07
N VAL A 161 3.33 14.43 -17.98
CA VAL A 161 4.11 13.65 -18.95
C VAL A 161 5.16 12.80 -18.23
N GLU A 162 5.79 13.32 -17.17
CA GLU A 162 6.83 12.64 -16.41
C GLU A 162 6.30 11.38 -15.72
N THR A 163 5.14 11.47 -15.06
CA THR A 163 4.53 10.32 -14.39
C THR A 163 4.00 9.29 -15.38
N LEU A 164 3.50 9.71 -16.56
CA LEU A 164 3.15 8.78 -17.63
C LEU A 164 4.39 8.10 -18.22
N MET A 165 5.48 8.83 -18.48
CA MET A 165 6.74 8.27 -18.96
C MET A 165 7.34 7.28 -17.95
N SER A 166 7.14 7.51 -16.64
CA SER A 166 7.58 6.57 -15.61
C SER A 166 6.92 5.19 -15.74
N LEU A 167 5.78 5.08 -16.43
CA LEU A 167 5.09 3.81 -16.69
C LEU A 167 5.62 3.06 -17.93
N ASN A 168 6.52 3.63 -18.73
CA ASN A 168 7.06 2.95 -19.91
C ASN A 168 7.67 1.57 -19.62
N PRO A 169 8.42 1.36 -18.53
CA PRO A 169 8.88 0.02 -18.15
C PRO A 169 7.74 -0.96 -17.86
N LEU A 170 6.60 -0.46 -17.35
CA LEU A 170 5.41 -1.27 -17.13
C LEU A 170 4.71 -1.61 -18.45
N ALA A 171 4.66 -0.67 -19.40
CA ALA A 171 4.08 -0.94 -20.72
C ALA A 171 4.73 -2.17 -21.38
N THR A 172 6.06 -2.30 -21.30
CA THR A 172 6.77 -3.51 -21.77
C THR A 172 6.40 -4.75 -20.97
N ARG A 173 6.34 -4.65 -19.63
CA ARG A 173 6.04 -5.77 -18.74
C ARG A 173 4.61 -6.32 -18.90
N TYR A 174 3.68 -5.45 -19.27
CA TYR A 174 2.25 -5.75 -19.43
C TYR A 174 1.80 -5.79 -20.90
N HIS A 175 2.75 -5.90 -21.85
CA HIS A 175 2.48 -6.03 -23.30
C HIS A 175 1.58 -4.93 -23.89
N ILE A 176 1.73 -3.69 -23.41
CA ILE A 176 0.99 -2.54 -23.90
C ILE A 176 1.76 -1.92 -25.07
N GLY A 177 1.20 -1.97 -26.28
CA GLY A 177 1.84 -1.41 -27.47
C GLY A 177 2.01 0.11 -27.42
N THR A 178 0.96 0.84 -27.04
CA THR A 178 1.03 2.29 -26.84
C THR A 178 0.24 2.66 -25.59
N LEU A 179 0.96 3.20 -24.60
CA LEU A 179 0.38 3.67 -23.36
C LEU A 179 -0.26 5.05 -23.58
N LYS A 180 -1.59 5.09 -23.63
CA LYS A 180 -2.41 6.30 -23.78
C LYS A 180 -2.82 6.88 -22.44
N ASN A 181 -3.00 6.03 -21.43
CA ASN A 181 -3.35 6.43 -20.07
C ASN A 181 -2.83 5.41 -19.06
N ALA A 182 -2.76 5.81 -17.79
CA ALA A 182 -2.24 4.95 -16.72
C ALA A 182 -3.16 3.75 -16.41
N THR A 183 -4.48 3.91 -16.56
CA THR A 183 -5.47 2.87 -16.25
C THR A 183 -5.36 1.65 -17.17
N GLN A 184 -4.81 1.77 -18.37
CA GLN A 184 -4.51 0.63 -19.24
C GLN A 184 -3.66 -0.43 -18.55
N VAL A 185 -2.68 -0.04 -17.72
CA VAL A 185 -1.82 -0.98 -16.98
C VAL A 185 -2.67 -1.87 -16.06
N ALA A 186 -3.63 -1.29 -15.35
CA ALA A 186 -4.50 -2.00 -14.41
C ALA A 186 -5.29 -3.13 -15.07
N TRP A 187 -5.67 -2.94 -16.33
CA TRP A 187 -6.47 -3.89 -17.12
C TRP A 187 -5.64 -4.72 -18.10
N SER A 188 -4.32 -4.78 -17.91
CA SER A 188 -3.41 -5.56 -18.74
C SER A 188 -2.90 -6.79 -17.99
N ILE A 189 -2.51 -7.82 -18.75
CA ILE A 189 -1.97 -9.07 -18.21
C ILE A 189 -0.44 -9.01 -18.25
N GLY A 190 0.20 -9.38 -17.15
CA GLY A 190 1.66 -9.38 -17.05
C GLY A 190 2.31 -10.48 -17.88
N ARG A 191 3.51 -10.22 -18.41
CA ARG A 191 4.33 -11.22 -19.09
C ARG A 191 4.57 -12.43 -18.19
N GLY A 192 4.30 -13.63 -18.71
CA GLY A 192 4.49 -14.89 -17.99
C GLY A 192 3.38 -15.24 -16.99
N THR A 193 2.30 -14.47 -16.95
CA THR A 193 1.08 -14.80 -16.19
C THR A 193 -0.03 -15.20 -17.15
N THR A 194 -0.85 -16.18 -16.78
CA THR A 194 -1.72 -16.89 -17.73
C THR A 194 -3.11 -16.29 -17.92
N SER A 195 -3.61 -15.45 -16.99
CA SER A 195 -4.97 -14.88 -17.12
C SER A 195 -5.31 -13.70 -16.22
N GLU A 196 -4.48 -13.36 -15.22
CA GLU A 196 -4.85 -12.37 -14.20
C GLU A 196 -4.51 -10.94 -14.62
N LEU A 197 -5.45 -10.03 -14.38
CA LEU A 197 -5.24 -8.60 -14.60
C LEU A 197 -4.29 -8.04 -13.56
N ALA A 198 -3.51 -7.02 -13.93
CA ALA A 198 -2.59 -6.36 -13.01
C ALA A 198 -3.28 -5.89 -11.72
N ILE A 199 -4.49 -5.32 -11.83
CA ILE A 199 -5.27 -4.84 -10.68
C ILE A 199 -5.66 -5.95 -9.70
N GLU A 200 -5.92 -7.16 -10.19
CA GLU A 200 -6.21 -8.33 -9.36
C GLU A 200 -4.95 -8.80 -8.65
N GLN A 201 -3.81 -8.81 -9.35
CA GLN A 201 -2.51 -9.14 -8.76
C GLN A 201 -2.13 -8.15 -7.65
N TRP A 202 -2.33 -6.85 -7.85
CA TRP A 202 -2.05 -5.85 -6.82
C TRP A 202 -2.91 -6.07 -5.58
N LEU A 203 -4.20 -6.37 -5.78
CA LEU A 203 -5.13 -6.63 -4.69
C LEU A 203 -4.78 -7.91 -3.93
N PHE A 204 -4.39 -8.96 -4.66
CA PHE A 204 -3.89 -10.20 -4.09
C PHE A 204 -2.62 -9.97 -3.26
N GLU A 205 -1.62 -9.27 -3.80
CA GLU A 205 -0.39 -8.97 -3.06
C GLU A 205 -0.66 -8.13 -1.81
N MET A 206 -1.54 -7.13 -1.88
CA MET A 206 -1.95 -6.37 -0.68
C MET A 206 -2.50 -7.29 0.41
N ASN A 207 -3.39 -8.22 0.05
CA ASN A 207 -4.02 -9.13 1.00
C ASN A 207 -3.01 -10.12 1.57
N MET A 208 -2.11 -10.66 0.74
CA MET A 208 -1.03 -11.54 1.18
C MET A 208 -0.04 -10.83 2.12
N ILE A 209 0.36 -9.59 1.83
CA ILE A 209 1.19 -8.83 2.77
C ILE A 209 0.43 -8.59 4.07
N ALA A 210 -0.86 -8.25 4.01
CA ALA A 210 -1.68 -8.04 5.21
C ALA A 210 -1.81 -9.32 6.05
N ASP A 211 -1.97 -10.47 5.39
CA ASP A 211 -2.02 -11.80 6.00
C ASP A 211 -0.73 -12.11 6.77
N LEU A 212 0.40 -12.06 6.07
CA LEU A 212 1.72 -12.37 6.62
C LEU A 212 2.16 -11.38 7.71
N SER A 213 1.91 -10.09 7.51
CA SER A 213 2.37 -9.03 8.43
C SER A 213 1.54 -8.91 9.70
N THR A 214 0.36 -9.53 9.75
CA THR A 214 -0.51 -9.54 10.94
C THR A 214 -0.40 -10.83 11.75
N SER A 215 0.20 -11.89 11.20
CA SER A 215 0.63 -13.10 11.92
C SER A 215 2.07 -12.92 12.47
N THR A 216 2.49 -13.72 13.44
CA THR A 216 3.91 -13.83 13.85
C THR A 216 4.55 -15.17 13.53
N ASN A 217 3.73 -16.16 13.21
CA ASN A 217 4.12 -17.45 12.63
C ASN A 217 3.86 -17.48 11.13
#